data_AF-A0A4Q3S7Q5-F1
#
_entry.id   AF-A0A4Q3S7Q5-F1
#
_cell.length_a   1.000
_cell.length_b   1.000
_cell.length_c   1.000
_cell.angle_alpha   90.00
_cell.angle_beta   90.00
_cell.angle_gamma   90.00
#
_symmetry.space_group_name_H-M   'P 1'
#
loop_
_entity.id
_entity.type
_entity.pdbx_description
1 polymer ?
#
loop_
_entity_poly.entity_id
_entity_poly.type
_entity_poly.pdbx_seq_one_letter_code
_entity_poly.pdbx_strand_id
1 'polypeptide(L)'
;MGELIVTGQRREESHQDVPIAVSAFSSESLARAIQVEMEPWNPDRPYLKALDAAAPDRFEAVLAAMEAEHAKSPAFYLDVAEWLFRKKRGAEAVQMALSALDMPQANDATLMVVGDRMMRYGQVDRALWLLDRLVYLTPDKPQPLRGLALALIARAEQPGTPEALRTADYRRAADLLNKVIVTPWENAYDGIEMVSLMEINRILPRLPVKDRPLDPRLIALLDVDLRVVLEWNTDDSDMDLWVLEPSGDTAIYSNPRTRIGGRLSNDMTGGYGPEEYLLRRAPRGEYQIKANVYAPDALDPNGATTVRARLYRNWGRPNESYEVLEIDLTPDTDDTRLIGKFRVGRLE
;
A
#
# COMPACT_ATOMS: atom_id res chain seq x y z
N MET A 1 -40.97 -16.48 68.24
CA MET A 1 -41.59 -16.90 66.96
C MET A 1 -42.12 -15.66 66.27
N GLY A 2 -41.68 -15.41 65.05
CA GLY A 2 -42.02 -14.23 64.26
C GLY A 2 -41.17 -14.24 62.99
N GLU A 3 -41.50 -15.15 62.08
CA GLU A 3 -40.88 -15.32 60.76
C GLU A 3 -41.07 -14.04 59.91
N LEU A 4 -39.97 -13.49 59.41
CA LEU A 4 -39.95 -12.43 58.41
C LEU A 4 -39.94 -13.07 57.03
N ILE A 5 -41.08 -13.04 56.35
CA ILE A 5 -41.24 -13.44 54.95
C ILE A 5 -41.02 -12.19 54.08
N VAL A 6 -39.96 -12.17 53.28
CA VAL A 6 -39.70 -11.15 52.25
C VAL A 6 -40.19 -11.72 50.91
N THR A 7 -41.31 -11.18 50.40
CA THR A 7 -41.84 -11.51 49.07
C THR A 7 -41.19 -10.61 48.02
N GLY A 8 -40.38 -11.19 47.15
CA GLY A 8 -39.84 -10.51 45.97
C GLY A 8 -40.90 -10.42 44.87
N GLN A 9 -41.44 -9.22 44.62
CA GLN A 9 -42.18 -8.93 43.39
C GLN A 9 -41.20 -8.50 42.30
N ARG A 10 -41.11 -9.33 41.27
CA ARG A 10 -40.43 -9.08 39.99
C ARG A 10 -41.24 -8.02 39.25
N ARG A 11 -40.68 -6.82 39.03
CA ARG A 11 -41.21 -5.87 38.05
C ARG A 11 -40.72 -6.29 36.66
N GLU A 12 -41.64 -6.68 35.80
CA GLU A 12 -41.44 -6.70 34.36
C GLU A 12 -41.39 -5.24 33.88
N GLU A 13 -40.24 -4.79 33.39
CA GLU A 13 -40.15 -3.58 32.60
C GLU A 13 -40.25 -3.95 31.13
N SER A 14 -41.28 -3.40 30.50
CA SER A 14 -41.62 -3.50 29.09
C SER A 14 -40.46 -3.03 28.21
N HIS A 15 -40.00 -3.91 27.33
CA HIS A 15 -39.20 -3.52 26.16
C HIS A 15 -40.01 -2.53 25.32
N GLN A 16 -39.62 -1.25 25.33
CA GLN A 16 -40.02 -0.32 24.29
C GLN A 16 -39.14 -0.58 23.08
N ASP A 17 -39.74 -1.18 22.06
CA ASP A 17 -39.17 -1.28 20.71
C ASP A 17 -38.93 0.13 20.17
N VAL A 18 -37.67 0.55 20.17
CA VAL A 18 -37.23 1.72 19.40
C VAL A 18 -37.18 1.30 17.93
N PRO A 19 -37.95 1.92 17.03
CA PRO A 19 -37.94 1.56 15.63
C PRO A 19 -36.56 1.85 15.03
N ILE A 20 -35.86 0.80 14.64
CA ILE A 20 -34.66 0.87 13.81
C ILE A 20 -35.09 1.48 12.48
N ALA A 21 -34.78 2.75 12.27
CA ALA A 21 -34.85 3.36 10.96
C ALA A 21 -33.80 2.69 10.07
N VAL A 22 -34.24 1.66 9.34
CA VAL A 22 -33.48 1.07 8.24
C VAL A 22 -33.40 2.13 7.14
N SER A 23 -32.39 2.99 7.19
CA SER A 23 -32.02 3.77 6.00
C SER A 23 -31.35 2.78 5.05
N ALA A 24 -32.11 2.26 4.11
CA ALA A 24 -31.62 1.52 2.97
C ALA A 24 -30.78 2.47 2.10
N PHE A 25 -29.52 2.67 2.46
CA PHE A 25 -28.48 3.13 1.55
C PHE A 25 -27.68 1.90 1.15
N SER A 26 -28.02 1.36 -0.02
CA SER A 26 -27.27 0.28 -0.65
C SER A 26 -25.80 0.68 -0.79
N SER A 27 -24.92 -0.15 -0.24
CA SER A 27 -23.45 -0.05 -0.26
C SER A 27 -22.87 0.08 -1.67
N GLU A 28 -23.59 -0.36 -2.71
CA GLU A 28 -23.20 -0.18 -4.11
C GLU A 28 -23.14 1.29 -4.57
N SER A 29 -23.91 2.19 -3.95
CA SER A 29 -24.03 3.57 -4.45
C SER A 29 -22.87 4.49 -4.07
N LEU A 30 -22.04 4.10 -3.10
CA LEU A 30 -20.82 4.80 -2.70
C LEU A 30 -19.56 4.27 -3.42
N ALA A 31 -19.61 3.04 -3.93
CA ALA A 31 -18.49 2.41 -4.62
C ALA A 31 -18.23 2.95 -6.04
N ARG A 32 -19.16 3.73 -6.61
CA ARG A 32 -19.13 4.13 -8.04
C ARG A 32 -18.58 5.52 -8.35
N ALA A 33 -17.89 6.17 -7.43
CA ALA A 33 -17.46 7.57 -7.57
C ALA A 33 -15.94 7.76 -7.73
N ILE A 34 -15.20 6.85 -8.36
CA ILE A 34 -13.95 7.27 -9.03
C ILE A 34 -14.03 6.97 -10.51
N GLN A 35 -13.84 8.01 -11.30
CA GLN A 35 -13.17 7.85 -12.58
C GLN A 35 -11.67 7.94 -12.27
N VAL A 36 -11.02 6.78 -12.10
CA VAL A 36 -9.56 6.75 -12.05
C VAL A 36 -9.11 6.88 -13.50
N GLU A 37 -8.76 8.08 -13.92
CA GLU A 37 -8.00 8.25 -15.16
C GLU A 37 -6.55 7.90 -14.85
N MET A 38 -6.13 6.69 -15.22
CA MET A 38 -4.72 6.26 -15.15
C MET A 38 -4.11 6.35 -16.54
N GLU A 39 -2.85 6.76 -16.61
CA GLU A 39 -2.05 6.51 -17.80
C GLU A 39 -1.90 4.98 -17.97
N PRO A 40 -2.17 4.42 -19.17
CA PRO A 40 -1.97 3.00 -19.40
C PRO A 40 -0.48 2.66 -19.28
N TRP A 41 -0.17 1.56 -18.58
CA TRP A 41 1.21 1.05 -18.50
C TRP A 41 1.75 0.78 -19.91
N ASN A 42 2.68 1.62 -20.35
CA ASN A 42 3.27 1.59 -21.69
C ASN A 42 4.73 2.07 -21.61
N PRO A 43 5.61 1.32 -20.92
CA PRO A 43 7.01 1.69 -20.84
C PRO A 43 7.64 1.61 -22.23
N ASP A 44 8.41 2.64 -22.61
CA ASP A 44 9.14 2.62 -23.87
C ASP A 44 10.36 1.69 -23.76
N ARG A 45 10.13 0.40 -24.03
CA ARG A 45 11.15 -0.66 -24.00
C ARG A 45 11.17 -1.40 -25.35
N PRO A 46 12.30 -1.38 -26.08
CA PRO A 46 12.41 -2.09 -27.35
C PRO A 46 12.08 -3.59 -27.24
N TYR A 47 12.53 -4.26 -26.18
CA TYR A 47 12.27 -5.69 -25.98
C TYR A 47 10.80 -6.00 -25.68
N LEU A 48 10.07 -5.15 -24.94
CA LEU A 48 8.63 -5.34 -24.74
C LEU A 48 7.84 -5.13 -26.03
N LYS A 49 8.22 -4.15 -26.85
CA LYS A 49 7.64 -3.94 -28.19
C LYS A 49 7.86 -5.16 -29.08
N ALA A 50 9.06 -5.75 -29.03
CA ALA A 50 9.36 -6.98 -29.78
C ALA A 50 8.51 -8.16 -29.32
N LEU A 51 8.34 -8.35 -28.00
CA LEU A 51 7.49 -9.40 -27.44
C LEU A 51 6.00 -9.20 -27.78
N ASP A 52 5.51 -7.96 -27.78
CA ASP A 52 4.12 -7.66 -28.13
C ASP A 52 3.82 -7.88 -29.63
N ALA A 53 4.82 -7.62 -30.49
CA ALA A 53 4.72 -7.88 -31.93
C ALA A 53 4.96 -9.34 -32.32
N ALA A 54 5.43 -10.19 -31.39
CA ALA A 54 5.76 -11.58 -31.69
C ALA A 54 4.50 -12.41 -31.92
N ALA A 55 4.51 -13.22 -32.99
CA ALA A 55 3.48 -14.25 -33.19
C ALA A 55 3.56 -15.30 -32.06
N PRO A 56 2.44 -15.91 -31.63
CA PRO A 56 2.43 -16.85 -30.50
C PRO A 56 3.42 -18.02 -30.62
N ASP A 57 3.61 -18.56 -31.82
CA ASP A 57 4.55 -19.65 -32.12
C ASP A 57 6.03 -19.20 -32.18
N ARG A 58 6.26 -17.89 -32.22
CA ARG A 58 7.59 -17.26 -32.24
C ARG A 58 7.96 -16.60 -30.92
N PHE A 59 7.03 -16.51 -29.97
CA PHE A 59 7.22 -15.82 -28.69
C PHE A 59 8.50 -16.29 -27.97
N GLU A 60 8.68 -17.60 -27.80
CA GLU A 60 9.85 -18.17 -27.12
C GLU A 60 11.18 -17.81 -27.80
N ALA A 61 11.19 -17.82 -29.13
CA ALA A 61 12.38 -17.48 -29.90
C ALA A 61 12.73 -15.98 -29.77
N VAL A 62 11.71 -15.11 -29.74
CA VAL A 62 11.89 -13.67 -29.51
C VAL A 62 12.35 -13.42 -28.08
N LEU A 63 11.73 -14.06 -27.09
CA LEU A 63 12.13 -13.95 -25.68
C LEU A 63 13.59 -14.36 -25.48
N ALA A 64 14.00 -15.51 -26.02
CA ALA A 64 15.38 -15.98 -25.92
C ALA A 64 16.39 -15.01 -26.59
N ALA A 65 16.00 -14.39 -27.71
CA ALA A 65 16.84 -13.39 -28.36
C ALA A 65 16.99 -12.13 -27.50
N MET A 66 15.88 -11.62 -26.94
CA MET A 66 15.93 -10.44 -26.05
C MET A 66 16.69 -10.75 -24.75
N GLU A 67 16.50 -11.95 -24.20
CA GLU A 67 17.23 -12.39 -23.02
C GLU A 67 18.74 -12.44 -23.28
N ALA A 68 19.20 -12.97 -24.42
CA ALA A 68 20.62 -13.00 -24.75
C ALA A 68 21.28 -11.60 -24.75
N GLU A 69 20.53 -10.57 -25.11
CA GLU A 69 21.01 -9.18 -25.11
C GLU A 69 20.95 -8.51 -23.73
N HIS A 70 20.06 -8.97 -22.83
CA HIS A 70 19.74 -8.31 -21.56
C HIS A 70 19.95 -9.18 -20.30
N ALA A 71 20.49 -10.39 -20.42
CA ALA A 71 20.60 -11.44 -19.39
C ALA A 71 21.37 -11.08 -18.10
N LYS A 72 21.89 -9.86 -17.96
CA LYS A 72 22.58 -9.41 -16.75
C LYS A 72 21.75 -8.44 -15.90
N SER A 73 20.64 -7.95 -16.43
CA SER A 73 19.86 -6.87 -15.85
C SER A 73 18.60 -7.43 -15.18
N PRO A 74 18.42 -7.27 -13.86
CA PRO A 74 17.16 -7.55 -13.18
C PRO A 74 15.96 -6.85 -13.84
N ALA A 75 16.14 -5.60 -14.28
CA ALA A 75 15.12 -4.80 -14.96
C ALA A 75 14.43 -5.53 -16.12
N PHE A 76 15.20 -6.25 -16.96
CA PHE A 76 14.64 -6.99 -18.08
C PHE A 76 13.65 -8.06 -17.62
N TYR A 77 14.07 -8.90 -16.67
CA TYR A 77 13.23 -9.98 -16.14
C TYR A 77 12.01 -9.43 -15.41
N LEU A 78 12.18 -8.31 -14.70
CA LEU A 78 11.10 -7.61 -14.05
C LEU A 78 10.10 -7.04 -15.08
N ASP A 79 10.54 -6.31 -16.10
CA ASP A 79 9.65 -5.75 -17.12
C ASP A 79 8.88 -6.85 -17.88
N VAL A 80 9.56 -7.95 -18.24
CA VAL A 80 8.93 -9.10 -18.90
C VAL A 80 7.93 -9.80 -17.97
N ALA A 81 8.24 -9.97 -16.69
CA ALA A 81 7.31 -10.54 -15.71
C ALA A 81 6.00 -9.75 -15.62
N GLU A 82 6.11 -8.41 -15.55
CA GLU A 82 4.94 -7.55 -15.49
C GLU A 82 4.11 -7.60 -16.77
N TRP A 83 4.79 -7.61 -17.93
CA TRP A 83 4.14 -7.80 -19.23
C TRP A 83 3.38 -9.14 -19.29
N LEU A 84 4.01 -10.24 -18.88
CA LEU A 84 3.39 -11.58 -18.85
C LEU A 84 2.17 -11.61 -17.93
N PHE A 85 2.27 -11.02 -16.74
CA PHE A 85 1.16 -10.96 -15.78
C PHE A 85 -0.05 -10.22 -16.37
N ARG A 86 0.18 -9.08 -17.04
CA ARG A 86 -0.86 -8.30 -17.72
C ARG A 86 -1.52 -9.06 -18.87
N LYS A 87 -0.75 -9.89 -19.59
CA LYS A 87 -1.24 -10.84 -20.60
C LYS A 87 -1.90 -12.11 -20.02
N LYS A 88 -2.11 -12.17 -18.70
CA LYS A 88 -2.72 -13.31 -17.98
C LYS A 88 -1.87 -14.59 -18.01
N ARG A 89 -0.56 -14.47 -18.24
CA ARG A 89 0.42 -15.57 -18.21
C ARG A 89 1.10 -15.66 -16.84
N GLY A 90 0.29 -15.88 -15.79
CA GLY A 90 0.73 -15.74 -14.40
C GLY A 90 1.87 -16.68 -13.96
N ALA A 91 1.87 -17.93 -14.41
CA ALA A 91 2.94 -18.88 -14.06
C ALA A 91 4.30 -18.44 -14.60
N GLU A 92 4.32 -17.93 -15.82
CA GLU A 92 5.54 -17.44 -16.49
C GLU A 92 6.00 -16.11 -15.91
N ALA A 93 5.06 -15.22 -15.56
CA ALA A 93 5.36 -13.99 -14.83
C ALA A 93 6.08 -14.28 -13.51
N VAL A 94 5.63 -15.30 -12.78
CA VAL A 94 6.27 -15.75 -11.53
C VAL A 94 7.69 -16.24 -11.78
N GLN A 95 7.91 -17.04 -12.84
CA GLN A 95 9.24 -17.53 -13.19
C GLN A 95 10.18 -16.37 -13.53
N MET A 96 9.77 -15.47 -14.42
CA MET A 96 10.57 -14.32 -14.82
C MET A 96 10.91 -13.42 -13.62
N ALA A 97 9.95 -13.12 -12.75
CA ALA A 97 10.22 -12.31 -11.56
C ALA A 97 11.23 -12.98 -10.62
N LEU A 98 11.21 -14.31 -10.48
CA LEU A 98 12.20 -15.01 -9.66
C LEU A 98 13.57 -15.05 -10.32
N SER A 99 13.65 -15.19 -11.65
CA SER A 99 14.90 -15.13 -12.39
C SER A 99 15.64 -13.79 -12.20
N ALA A 100 14.92 -12.69 -11.94
CA ALA A 100 15.53 -11.41 -11.61
C ALA A 100 16.47 -11.49 -10.39
N LEU A 101 16.19 -12.38 -9.42
CA LEU A 101 17.00 -12.57 -8.21
C LEU A 101 18.33 -13.28 -8.49
N ASP A 102 18.43 -14.00 -9.59
CA ASP A 102 19.65 -14.73 -9.99
C ASP A 102 20.63 -13.83 -10.76
N MET A 103 20.23 -12.60 -11.07
CA MET A 103 21.02 -11.70 -11.90
C MET A 103 22.23 -11.14 -11.16
N PRO A 104 23.38 -10.95 -11.83
CA PRO A 104 24.59 -10.42 -11.17
C PRO A 104 24.42 -9.04 -10.52
N GLN A 105 23.46 -8.24 -11.01
CA GLN A 105 23.17 -6.91 -10.49
C GLN A 105 22.00 -6.91 -9.48
N ALA A 106 21.46 -8.08 -9.12
CA ALA A 106 20.37 -8.18 -8.15
C ALA A 106 20.84 -7.71 -6.76
N ASN A 107 19.98 -6.97 -6.08
CA ASN A 107 20.23 -6.36 -4.78
C ASN A 107 18.99 -6.47 -3.88
N ASP A 108 19.04 -5.85 -2.70
CA ASP A 108 17.92 -5.86 -1.75
C ASP A 108 16.65 -5.21 -2.31
N ALA A 109 16.79 -4.20 -3.17
CA ALA A 109 15.65 -3.60 -3.89
C ALA A 109 15.04 -4.58 -4.91
N THR A 110 15.86 -5.40 -5.60
CA THR A 110 15.36 -6.51 -6.42
C THR A 110 14.52 -7.46 -5.58
N LEU A 111 15.02 -7.86 -4.41
CA LEU A 111 14.32 -8.76 -3.49
C LEU A 111 12.98 -8.18 -3.03
N MET A 112 12.95 -6.89 -2.70
CA MET A 112 11.73 -6.15 -2.33
C MET A 112 10.71 -6.17 -3.48
N VAL A 113 11.11 -5.79 -4.70
CA VAL A 113 10.24 -5.74 -5.88
C VAL A 113 9.67 -7.13 -6.20
N VAL A 114 10.51 -8.17 -6.13
CA VAL A 114 10.05 -9.54 -6.38
C VAL A 114 9.09 -10.02 -5.30
N GLY A 115 9.35 -9.71 -4.01
CA GLY A 115 8.42 -10.00 -2.90
C GLY A 115 7.04 -9.37 -3.12
N ASP A 116 7.01 -8.09 -3.46
CA ASP A 116 5.79 -7.33 -3.77
C ASP A 116 5.03 -7.93 -4.96
N ARG A 117 5.75 -8.31 -6.02
CA ARG A 117 5.15 -8.95 -7.20
C ARG A 117 4.61 -10.34 -6.88
N MET A 118 5.27 -11.11 -6.02
CA MET A 118 4.74 -12.38 -5.56
C MET A 118 3.40 -12.19 -4.83
N MET A 119 3.23 -11.14 -4.01
CA MET A 119 1.91 -10.82 -3.44
C MET A 119 0.87 -10.55 -4.52
N ARG A 120 1.21 -9.71 -5.51
CA ARG A 120 0.33 -9.35 -6.63
C ARG A 120 -0.05 -10.54 -7.51
N TYR A 121 0.89 -11.45 -7.73
CA TYR A 121 0.72 -12.64 -8.56
C TYR A 121 0.04 -13.78 -7.77
N GLY A 122 -0.37 -13.54 -6.52
CA GLY A 122 -1.05 -14.52 -5.67
C GLY A 122 -0.14 -15.59 -5.06
N GLN A 123 1.19 -15.42 -5.16
CA GLN A 123 2.20 -16.31 -4.56
C GLN A 123 2.51 -15.89 -3.12
N VAL A 124 1.48 -15.87 -2.27
CA VAL A 124 1.52 -15.25 -0.93
C VAL A 124 2.62 -15.82 -0.03
N ASP A 125 2.73 -17.14 0.09
CA ASP A 125 3.73 -17.74 0.98
C ASP A 125 5.17 -17.47 0.50
N ARG A 126 5.39 -17.45 -0.81
CA ARG A 126 6.69 -17.09 -1.39
C ARG A 126 7.00 -15.62 -1.14
N ALA A 127 6.02 -14.74 -1.29
CA ALA A 127 6.18 -13.32 -0.99
C ALA A 127 6.61 -13.09 0.46
N LEU A 128 5.90 -13.71 1.41
CA LEU A 128 6.22 -13.58 2.83
C LEU A 128 7.62 -14.13 3.15
N TRP A 129 8.03 -15.23 2.53
CA TRP A 129 9.40 -15.77 2.69
C TRP A 129 10.47 -14.80 2.18
N LEU A 130 10.26 -14.19 1.00
CA LEU A 130 11.19 -13.22 0.43
C LEU A 130 11.26 -11.93 1.27
N LEU A 131 10.12 -11.42 1.73
CA LEU A 131 10.05 -10.23 2.58
C LEU A 131 10.66 -10.47 3.97
N ASP A 132 10.51 -11.68 4.53
CA ASP A 132 11.22 -12.10 5.73
C ASP A 132 12.74 -12.10 5.53
N ARG A 133 13.19 -12.61 4.38
CA ARG A 133 14.60 -12.60 4.01
C ARG A 133 15.12 -11.16 3.88
N LEU A 134 14.34 -10.27 3.28
CA LEU A 134 14.69 -8.85 3.17
C LEU A 134 14.87 -8.21 4.55
N VAL A 135 13.92 -8.40 5.47
CA VAL A 135 14.03 -7.92 6.87
C VAL A 135 15.31 -8.40 7.55
N TYR A 136 15.76 -9.63 7.27
CA TYR A 136 17.01 -10.16 7.83
C TYR A 136 18.26 -9.49 7.23
N LEU A 137 18.23 -9.16 5.94
CA LEU A 137 19.37 -8.59 5.22
C LEU A 137 19.55 -7.10 5.49
N THR A 138 18.47 -6.38 5.79
CA THR A 138 18.45 -4.92 5.99
C THR A 138 17.94 -4.55 7.40
N PRO A 139 18.65 -4.95 8.47
CA PRO A 139 18.18 -4.74 9.84
C PRO A 139 18.13 -3.25 10.27
N ASP A 140 18.79 -2.40 9.50
CA ASP A 140 18.93 -0.95 9.63
C ASP A 140 17.81 -0.14 8.95
N LYS A 141 16.95 -0.80 8.14
CA LYS A 141 15.86 -0.14 7.41
C LYS A 141 14.48 -0.43 8.04
N PRO A 142 13.64 0.59 8.31
CA PRO A 142 12.28 0.37 8.80
C PRO A 142 11.30 -0.16 7.74
N GLN A 143 11.50 0.18 6.47
CA GLN A 143 10.56 -0.11 5.38
C GLN A 143 10.34 -1.61 5.16
N PRO A 144 11.37 -2.48 5.19
CA PRO A 144 11.18 -3.93 5.07
C PRO A 144 10.31 -4.52 6.18
N LEU A 145 10.44 -4.02 7.42
CA LEU A 145 9.58 -4.43 8.54
C LEU A 145 8.11 -4.05 8.27
N ARG A 146 7.88 -2.81 7.83
CA ARG A 146 6.56 -2.31 7.46
C ARG A 146 5.98 -3.09 6.28
N GLY A 147 6.75 -3.32 5.22
CA GLY A 147 6.34 -4.07 4.04
C GLY A 147 5.92 -5.51 4.37
N LEU A 148 6.71 -6.21 5.19
CA LEU A 148 6.34 -7.53 5.69
C LEU A 148 5.06 -7.49 6.53
N ALA A 149 4.90 -6.48 7.39
CA ALA A 149 3.67 -6.31 8.18
C ALA A 149 2.44 -6.12 7.30
N LEU A 150 2.52 -5.28 6.25
CA LEU A 150 1.43 -5.06 5.30
C LEU A 150 1.10 -6.34 4.50
N ALA A 151 2.10 -7.12 4.11
CA ALA A 151 1.88 -8.40 3.43
C ALA A 151 1.19 -9.43 4.33
N LEU A 152 1.55 -9.47 5.62
CA LEU A 152 0.88 -10.32 6.62
C LEU A 152 -0.57 -9.89 6.84
N ILE A 153 -0.82 -8.58 6.95
CA ILE A 153 -2.19 -8.03 7.04
C ILE A 153 -3.00 -8.44 5.81
N ALA A 154 -2.42 -8.30 4.61
CA ALA A 154 -3.08 -8.69 3.37
C ALA A 154 -3.44 -10.19 3.36
N ARG A 155 -2.54 -11.08 3.83
CA ARG A 155 -2.87 -12.51 3.97
C ARG A 155 -3.96 -12.75 5.02
N ALA A 156 -3.92 -12.05 6.15
CA ALA A 156 -4.95 -12.15 7.19
C ALA A 156 -6.34 -11.74 6.70
N GLU A 157 -6.41 -10.74 5.83
CA GLU A 157 -7.64 -10.19 5.23
C GLU A 157 -8.15 -10.99 4.01
N GLN A 158 -7.38 -11.95 3.48
CA GLN A 158 -7.83 -12.78 2.37
C GLN A 158 -9.05 -13.66 2.73
N PRO A 159 -10.02 -13.81 1.80
CA PRO A 159 -11.13 -14.74 1.98
C PRO A 159 -10.62 -16.18 2.19
N GLY A 160 -11.15 -16.85 3.22
CA GLY A 160 -10.79 -18.24 3.52
C GLY A 160 -9.54 -18.42 4.37
N THR A 161 -8.82 -17.36 4.76
CA THR A 161 -7.70 -17.47 5.71
C THR A 161 -8.19 -18.04 7.04
N PRO A 162 -7.62 -19.18 7.51
CA PRO A 162 -8.01 -19.79 8.78
C PRO A 162 -7.84 -18.83 9.96
N GLU A 163 -8.76 -18.85 10.92
CA GLU A 163 -8.78 -17.90 12.04
C GLU A 163 -7.47 -17.91 12.86
N ALA A 164 -6.88 -19.09 13.06
CA ALA A 164 -5.61 -19.22 13.76
C ALA A 164 -4.46 -18.53 13.00
N LEU A 165 -4.41 -18.70 11.67
CA LEU A 165 -3.41 -18.04 10.82
C LEU A 165 -3.64 -16.54 10.76
N ARG A 166 -4.89 -16.10 10.60
CA ARG A 166 -5.30 -14.69 10.63
C ARG A 166 -4.85 -14.00 11.91
N THR A 167 -5.09 -14.63 13.06
CA THR A 167 -4.69 -14.09 14.37
C THR A 167 -3.17 -14.02 14.49
N ALA A 168 -2.45 -15.05 14.07
CA ALA A 168 -0.99 -15.08 14.06
C ALA A 168 -0.39 -13.98 13.16
N ASP A 169 -0.97 -13.78 11.98
CA ASP A 169 -0.54 -12.75 11.02
C ASP A 169 -0.79 -11.34 11.56
N TYR A 170 -1.98 -11.05 12.10
CA TYR A 170 -2.23 -9.77 12.74
C TYR A 170 -1.30 -9.51 13.92
N ARG A 171 -1.02 -10.54 14.73
CA ARG A 171 -0.14 -10.41 15.89
C ARG A 171 1.29 -10.08 15.43
N ARG A 172 1.80 -10.83 14.46
CA ARG A 172 3.13 -10.64 13.89
C ARG A 172 3.25 -9.29 13.19
N ALA A 173 2.25 -8.88 12.42
CA ALA A 173 2.21 -7.56 11.79
C ALA A 173 2.25 -6.44 12.84
N ALA A 174 1.46 -6.56 13.92
CA ALA A 174 1.48 -5.58 15.01
C ALA A 174 2.85 -5.51 15.71
N ASP A 175 3.53 -6.64 15.90
CA ASP A 175 4.87 -6.67 16.47
C ASP A 175 5.90 -5.98 15.57
N LEU A 176 5.85 -6.22 14.27
CA LEU A 176 6.72 -5.56 13.28
C LEU A 176 6.47 -4.05 13.21
N LEU A 177 5.21 -3.62 13.14
CA LEU A 177 4.85 -2.19 13.13
C LEU A 177 5.25 -1.51 14.44
N ASN A 178 5.05 -2.17 15.59
CA ASN A 178 5.50 -1.63 16.87
C ASN A 178 7.02 -1.47 16.90
N LYS A 179 7.78 -2.43 16.34
CA LYS A 179 9.23 -2.30 16.20
C LYS A 179 9.61 -1.09 15.36
N VAL A 180 8.91 -0.82 14.26
CA VAL A 180 9.13 0.40 13.45
C VAL A 180 8.87 1.66 14.29
N ILE A 181 7.78 1.69 15.06
CA ILE A 181 7.37 2.87 15.85
C ILE A 181 8.36 3.20 16.97
N VAL A 182 8.89 2.20 17.67
CA VAL A 182 9.69 2.42 18.90
C VAL A 182 11.20 2.44 18.68
N THR A 183 11.66 2.08 17.48
CA THR A 183 13.09 2.10 17.15
C THR A 183 13.48 3.51 16.71
N PRO A 184 14.53 4.11 17.29
CA PRO A 184 15.06 5.40 16.83
C PRO A 184 15.88 5.19 15.56
N TRP A 185 15.22 5.26 14.41
CA TRP A 185 15.86 5.15 13.10
C TRP A 185 16.70 6.39 12.78
N GLU A 186 17.52 6.30 11.73
CA GLU A 186 18.22 7.47 11.21
C GLU A 186 17.24 8.56 10.75
N ASN A 187 17.67 9.82 10.81
CA ASN A 187 16.82 10.98 10.47
C ASN A 187 16.28 10.92 9.03
N ALA A 188 16.94 10.18 8.13
CA ALA A 188 16.45 9.94 6.76
C ALA A 188 15.09 9.23 6.71
N TYR A 189 14.67 8.60 7.82
CA TYR A 189 13.41 7.89 7.94
C TYR A 189 12.39 8.57 8.86
N ASP A 190 12.60 9.85 9.22
CA ASP A 190 11.68 10.60 10.08
C ASP A 190 10.25 10.62 9.51
N GLY A 191 9.26 10.27 10.33
CA GLY A 191 7.85 10.23 9.95
C GLY A 191 7.30 8.83 9.67
N ILE A 192 8.12 7.82 9.40
CA ILE A 192 7.64 6.45 9.15
C ILE A 192 6.92 5.85 10.36
N GLU A 193 7.30 6.26 11.58
CA GLU A 193 6.64 5.87 12.81
C GLU A 193 5.18 6.35 12.85
N MET A 194 4.85 7.51 12.25
CA MET A 194 3.47 7.98 12.16
C MET A 194 2.63 7.18 11.18
N VAL A 195 3.19 6.85 10.02
CA VAL A 195 2.52 5.98 9.04
C VAL A 195 2.28 4.59 9.64
N SER A 196 3.27 4.05 10.34
CA SER A 196 3.18 2.75 11.02
C SER A 196 2.20 2.78 12.20
N LEU A 197 2.09 3.91 12.90
CA LEU A 197 1.14 4.11 13.99
C LEU A 197 -0.31 4.09 13.49
N MET A 198 -0.57 4.67 12.32
CA MET A 198 -1.88 4.58 11.66
C MET A 198 -2.24 3.13 11.33
N GLU A 199 -1.28 2.38 10.78
CA GLU A 199 -1.44 0.99 10.35
C GLU A 199 -1.66 0.03 11.52
N ILE A 200 -0.87 0.15 12.59
CA ILE A 200 -1.04 -0.71 13.76
C ILE A 200 -2.40 -0.47 14.43
N ASN A 201 -2.81 0.80 14.60
CA ASN A 201 -4.07 1.14 15.26
C ASN A 201 -5.29 0.63 14.51
N ARG A 202 -5.22 0.51 13.19
CA ARG A 202 -6.27 -0.13 12.38
C ARG A 202 -6.45 -1.62 12.72
N ILE A 203 -5.35 -2.33 12.96
CA ILE A 203 -5.38 -3.80 13.16
C ILE A 203 -5.49 -4.22 14.63
N LEU A 204 -5.14 -3.35 15.59
CA LEU A 204 -5.24 -3.67 17.03
C LEU A 204 -6.61 -4.20 17.49
N PRO A 205 -7.77 -3.72 16.96
CA PRO A 205 -9.07 -4.28 17.32
C PRO A 205 -9.25 -5.76 16.94
N ARG A 206 -8.37 -6.31 16.08
CA ARG A 206 -8.39 -7.72 15.61
C ARG A 206 -7.63 -8.63 16.57
N LEU A 207 -6.95 -8.05 17.55
CA LEU A 207 -6.18 -8.74 18.57
C LEU A 207 -6.86 -8.63 19.95
N PRO A 208 -6.79 -9.69 20.77
CA PRO A 208 -7.12 -9.60 22.18
C PRO A 208 -6.31 -8.49 22.86
N VAL A 209 -6.91 -7.77 23.81
CA VAL A 209 -6.27 -6.63 24.50
C VAL A 209 -4.91 -6.99 25.10
N LYS A 210 -4.79 -8.19 25.69
CA LYS A 210 -3.55 -8.70 26.29
C LYS A 210 -2.41 -8.94 25.29
N ASP A 211 -2.74 -9.09 24.01
CA ASP A 211 -1.81 -9.43 22.92
C ASP A 211 -1.57 -8.20 22.02
N ARG A 212 -1.77 -6.98 22.52
CA ARG A 212 -1.48 -5.74 21.81
C ARG A 212 -0.07 -5.26 22.17
N PRO A 213 0.87 -5.13 21.22
CA PRO A 213 2.27 -4.80 21.53
C PRO A 213 2.53 -3.31 21.70
N LEU A 214 1.50 -2.47 21.62
CA LEU A 214 1.62 -1.02 21.59
C LEU A 214 1.35 -0.42 22.97
N ASP A 215 2.12 0.61 23.34
CA ASP A 215 1.87 1.40 24.55
C ASP A 215 0.41 1.93 24.54
N PRO A 216 -0.38 1.76 25.61
CA PRO A 216 -1.77 2.20 25.65
C PRO A 216 -1.99 3.68 25.30
N ARG A 217 -0.98 4.54 25.53
CA ARG A 217 -1.03 5.97 25.19
C ARG A 217 -1.02 6.24 23.69
N LEU A 218 -0.54 5.27 22.90
CA LEU A 218 -0.45 5.33 21.45
C LEU A 218 -1.64 4.62 20.77
N ILE A 219 -2.57 4.04 21.55
CA ILE A 219 -3.75 3.36 21.01
C ILE A 219 -4.87 4.38 20.77
N ALA A 220 -5.01 4.80 19.51
CA ALA A 220 -6.10 5.64 19.05
C ALA A 220 -6.42 5.31 17.59
N LEU A 221 -7.69 5.00 17.31
CA LEU A 221 -8.16 4.87 15.93
C LEU A 221 -8.34 6.26 15.32
N LEU A 222 -7.37 6.67 14.51
CA LEU A 222 -7.41 7.92 13.76
C LEU A 222 -8.09 7.68 12.40
N ASP A 223 -9.39 7.39 12.41
CA ASP A 223 -10.13 7.19 11.16
C ASP A 223 -10.14 8.45 10.29
N VAL A 224 -10.12 8.32 8.98
CA VAL A 224 -10.17 9.47 8.06
C VAL A 224 -11.01 9.17 6.83
N ASP A 225 -11.58 10.20 6.21
CA ASP A 225 -12.33 10.03 4.97
C ASP A 225 -11.40 9.65 3.82
N LEU A 226 -10.21 10.28 3.76
CA LEU A 226 -9.17 9.99 2.76
C LEU A 226 -7.82 9.84 3.43
N ARG A 227 -7.07 8.81 3.01
CA ARG A 227 -5.65 8.63 3.30
C ARG A 227 -4.94 8.27 2.00
N VAL A 228 -3.84 8.93 1.68
CA VAL A 228 -2.97 8.55 0.55
C VAL A 228 -1.62 8.17 1.12
N VAL A 229 -1.08 7.03 0.70
CA VAL A 229 0.28 6.61 1.05
C VAL A 229 1.06 6.42 -0.24
N LEU A 230 2.11 7.21 -0.43
CA LEU A 230 3.02 7.14 -1.58
C LEU A 230 4.24 6.28 -1.21
N GLU A 231 4.59 5.34 -2.07
CA GLU A 231 5.73 4.42 -1.92
C GLU A 231 6.48 4.31 -3.24
N TRP A 232 7.79 4.08 -3.21
CA TRP A 232 8.60 3.83 -4.40
C TRP A 232 9.63 2.72 -4.15
N ASN A 233 10.16 2.15 -5.23
CA ASN A 233 11.00 0.95 -5.22
C ASN A 233 12.51 1.21 -5.26
N THR A 234 12.95 2.47 -5.39
CA THR A 234 14.37 2.84 -5.54
C THR A 234 14.89 3.55 -4.30
N ASP A 235 16.12 3.24 -3.88
CA ASP A 235 16.80 3.97 -2.79
C ASP A 235 17.28 5.33 -3.33
N ASP A 236 17.67 6.24 -2.43
CA ASP A 236 18.30 7.54 -2.78
C ASP A 236 17.52 8.37 -3.82
N SER A 237 16.19 8.20 -3.87
CA SER A 237 15.29 8.95 -4.76
C SER A 237 14.41 9.87 -3.92
N ASP A 238 14.37 11.14 -4.30
CA ASP A 238 13.59 12.18 -3.61
C ASP A 238 12.25 12.39 -4.33
N MET A 239 11.17 12.02 -3.65
CA MET A 239 9.82 11.91 -4.19
C MET A 239 8.79 12.53 -3.25
N ASP A 240 8.21 13.67 -3.64
CA ASP A 240 7.13 14.27 -2.86
C ASP A 240 5.75 13.78 -3.31
N LEU A 241 4.88 13.54 -2.33
CA LEU A 241 3.44 13.42 -2.51
C LEU A 241 2.79 14.80 -2.56
N TRP A 242 2.20 15.11 -3.70
CA TRP A 242 1.40 16.32 -3.90
C TRP A 242 -0.07 15.96 -4.02
N VAL A 243 -0.92 16.58 -3.20
CA VAL A 243 -2.37 16.40 -3.27
C VAL A 243 -3.04 17.72 -3.57
N LEU A 244 -3.55 17.87 -4.80
CA LEU A 244 -4.38 19.01 -5.18
C LEU A 244 -5.79 18.77 -4.67
N GLU A 245 -6.33 19.73 -3.95
CA GLU A 245 -7.62 19.64 -3.26
C GLU A 245 -8.70 20.45 -3.99
N PRO A 246 -10.00 20.12 -3.79
CA PRO A 246 -11.10 20.88 -4.36
C PRO A 246 -11.22 22.31 -3.78
N SER A 247 -10.48 22.58 -2.71
CA SER A 247 -10.34 23.88 -2.08
C SER A 247 -9.54 24.87 -2.95
N GLY A 248 -8.79 24.37 -3.94
CA GLY A 248 -7.77 25.10 -4.68
C GLY A 248 -6.39 25.06 -4.02
N ASP A 249 -6.29 24.57 -2.78
CA ASP A 249 -5.01 24.38 -2.10
C ASP A 249 -4.30 23.13 -2.66
N THR A 250 -2.98 23.09 -2.53
CA THR A 250 -2.19 21.87 -2.73
C THR A 250 -1.50 21.51 -1.42
N ALA A 251 -1.69 20.28 -0.94
CA ALA A 251 -0.91 19.73 0.16
C ALA A 251 0.44 19.26 -0.41
N ILE A 252 1.51 19.91 0.05
CA ILE A 252 2.91 19.70 -0.35
C ILE A 252 3.81 19.99 0.86
N TYR A 253 5.10 19.69 0.79
CA TYR A 253 6.05 19.94 1.88
C TYR A 253 5.99 21.40 2.41
N SER A 254 5.85 22.38 1.52
CA SER A 254 5.78 23.82 1.86
C SER A 254 4.39 24.29 2.31
N ASN A 255 3.38 23.44 2.18
CA ASN A 255 2.02 23.63 2.68
C ASN A 255 1.44 22.32 3.24
N PRO A 256 2.03 21.77 4.33
CA PRO A 256 1.70 20.43 4.81
C PRO A 256 0.37 20.39 5.59
N ARG A 257 -0.26 21.56 5.80
CA ARG A 257 -1.55 21.70 6.48
C ARG A 257 -2.45 22.63 5.68
N THR A 258 -3.38 22.04 4.93
CA THR A 258 -4.26 22.80 4.03
C THR A 258 -5.47 23.37 4.75
N ARG A 259 -6.18 24.30 4.11
CA ARG A 259 -7.34 25.00 4.68
C ARG A 259 -8.51 24.09 4.99
N ILE A 260 -8.67 22.98 4.26
CA ILE A 260 -9.73 22.00 4.52
C ILE A 260 -9.33 20.93 5.55
N GLY A 261 -8.15 21.06 6.14
CA GLY A 261 -7.65 20.16 7.18
C GLY A 261 -6.91 18.94 6.63
N GLY A 262 -6.40 19.02 5.39
CA GLY A 262 -5.46 18.05 4.86
C GLY A 262 -4.14 18.15 5.61
N ARG A 263 -3.54 17.00 5.93
CA ARG A 263 -2.23 16.91 6.59
C ARG A 263 -1.32 16.01 5.79
N LEU A 264 -0.19 16.54 5.34
CA LEU A 264 0.93 15.77 4.81
C LEU A 264 1.86 15.34 5.97
N SER A 265 2.49 14.17 5.85
CA SER A 265 3.54 13.71 6.73
C SER A 265 4.77 14.61 6.65
N ASN A 266 5.76 14.34 7.51
CA ASN A 266 7.10 14.88 7.29
C ASN A 266 7.65 14.30 5.98
N ASP A 267 8.51 15.10 5.35
CA ASP A 267 9.20 14.78 4.11
C ASP A 267 10.39 13.86 4.41
N MET A 268 10.45 12.73 3.70
CA MET A 268 11.51 11.73 3.82
C MET A 268 12.55 11.97 2.72
N THR A 269 13.43 12.95 2.91
CA THR A 269 14.35 13.46 1.87
C THR A 269 15.55 12.57 1.53
N GLY A 270 15.70 11.39 2.15
CA GLY A 270 16.97 10.65 2.14
C GLY A 270 16.87 9.13 2.13
N GLY A 271 15.73 8.56 1.75
CA GLY A 271 15.56 7.12 1.66
C GLY A 271 14.24 6.76 0.98
N TYR A 272 13.89 5.46 1.00
CA TYR A 272 12.55 5.04 0.60
C TYR A 272 11.49 5.77 1.44
N GLY A 273 10.41 6.21 0.81
CA GLY A 273 9.22 6.67 1.51
C GLY A 273 8.68 5.64 2.53
N PRO A 274 7.55 5.92 3.18
CA PRO A 274 6.41 6.52 2.51
C PRO A 274 6.12 7.96 2.91
N GLU A 275 5.53 8.71 1.98
CA GLU A 275 4.80 9.92 2.33
C GLU A 275 3.31 9.64 2.52
N GLU A 276 2.68 10.33 3.47
CA GLU A 276 1.29 10.15 3.84
C GLU A 276 0.51 11.45 3.81
N TYR A 277 -0.64 11.46 3.14
CA TYR A 277 -1.65 12.51 3.26
C TYR A 277 -2.89 11.99 3.99
N LEU A 278 -3.39 12.76 4.93
CA LEU A 278 -4.60 12.47 5.72
C LEU A 278 -5.62 13.60 5.62
N LEU A 279 -6.89 13.26 5.38
CA LEU A 279 -8.00 14.21 5.45
C LEU A 279 -9.18 13.61 6.23
N ARG A 280 -9.39 14.10 7.45
CA ARG A 280 -10.40 13.57 8.39
C ARG A 280 -11.82 13.70 7.87
N ARG A 281 -12.14 14.82 7.24
CA ARG A 281 -13.45 15.12 6.65
C ARG A 281 -13.24 15.66 5.25
N ALA A 282 -13.47 14.84 4.24
CA ALA A 282 -13.19 15.20 2.86
C ALA A 282 -14.37 15.96 2.24
N PRO A 283 -14.22 17.25 1.88
CA PRO A 283 -15.23 17.95 1.11
C PRO A 283 -15.46 17.27 -0.24
N ARG A 284 -16.66 17.47 -0.80
CA ARG A 284 -16.96 17.03 -2.15
C ARG A 284 -16.12 17.79 -3.17
N GLY A 285 -15.75 17.10 -4.23
CA GLY A 285 -14.98 17.69 -5.33
C GLY A 285 -13.90 16.75 -5.84
N GLU A 286 -13.12 17.26 -6.79
CA GLU A 286 -12.01 16.53 -7.40
C GLU A 286 -10.73 16.74 -6.61
N TYR A 287 -9.96 15.67 -6.49
CA TYR A 287 -8.63 15.64 -5.93
C TYR A 287 -7.67 15.04 -6.97
N GLN A 288 -6.43 15.51 -6.98
CA GLN A 288 -5.39 14.97 -7.86
C GLN A 288 -4.20 14.56 -7.01
N ILE A 289 -3.74 13.33 -7.20
CA ILE A 289 -2.53 12.80 -6.58
C ILE A 289 -1.42 12.91 -7.60
N LYS A 290 -0.34 13.56 -7.22
CA LYS A 290 0.85 13.68 -8.05
C LYS A 290 2.09 13.27 -7.26
N ALA A 291 3.10 12.77 -7.96
CA ALA A 291 4.45 12.64 -7.44
C ALA A 291 5.31 13.75 -8.06
N ASN A 292 6.02 14.50 -7.24
CA ASN A 292 7.08 15.38 -7.71
C ASN A 292 8.42 14.68 -7.56
N VAL A 293 9.17 14.57 -8.65
CA VAL A 293 10.41 13.79 -8.71
C VAL A 293 11.57 14.76 -8.82
N TYR A 294 12.47 14.79 -7.83
CA TYR A 294 13.63 15.69 -7.87
C TYR A 294 14.90 15.02 -8.38
N ALA A 295 15.07 13.72 -8.14
CA ALA A 295 16.22 12.95 -8.60
C ALA A 295 15.84 11.47 -8.71
N PRO A 296 15.41 10.98 -9.89
CA PRO A 296 15.28 9.55 -10.10
C PRO A 296 16.69 8.93 -10.15
N ASP A 297 16.91 7.79 -9.50
CA ASP A 297 18.16 7.05 -9.66
C ASP A 297 18.29 6.55 -11.10
N ALA A 298 19.07 7.28 -11.90
CA ALA A 298 19.26 7.03 -13.33
C ALA A 298 20.01 5.72 -13.63
N LEU A 299 20.56 5.03 -12.62
CA LEU A 299 21.39 3.83 -12.77
C LEU A 299 20.88 2.61 -11.99
N ASP A 300 19.60 2.58 -11.58
CA ASP A 300 19.06 1.43 -10.84
C ASP A 300 19.05 0.15 -11.72
N PRO A 301 19.72 -0.95 -11.30
CA PRO A 301 19.71 -2.22 -12.03
C PRO A 301 18.33 -2.87 -12.14
N ASN A 302 17.34 -2.43 -11.35
CA ASN A 302 15.96 -2.90 -11.34
C ASN A 302 15.05 -2.21 -12.37
N GLY A 303 15.57 -1.19 -13.08
CA GLY A 303 14.85 -0.52 -14.15
C GLY A 303 14.26 0.81 -13.71
N ALA A 304 13.11 1.18 -14.26
CA ALA A 304 12.47 2.44 -13.91
C ALA A 304 12.01 2.43 -12.45
N THR A 305 12.14 3.57 -11.78
CA THR A 305 11.47 3.82 -10.50
C THR A 305 9.96 3.72 -10.69
N THR A 306 9.32 2.77 -10.03
CA THR A 306 7.88 2.66 -9.95
C THR A 306 7.41 3.36 -8.70
N VAL A 307 6.47 4.29 -8.88
CA VAL A 307 5.77 4.99 -7.80
C VAL A 307 4.42 4.34 -7.62
N ARG A 308 4.07 4.03 -6.37
CA ARG A 308 2.79 3.47 -5.98
C ARG A 308 2.10 4.40 -4.99
N ALA A 309 0.92 4.87 -5.33
CA ALA A 309 0.01 5.51 -4.38
C ALA A 309 -1.11 4.54 -3.97
N ARG A 310 -1.25 4.28 -2.68
CA ARG A 310 -2.45 3.64 -2.12
C ARG A 310 -3.41 4.72 -1.63
N LEU A 311 -4.54 4.85 -2.32
CA LEU A 311 -5.62 5.74 -1.95
C LEU A 311 -6.64 4.96 -1.11
N TYR A 312 -6.71 5.26 0.18
CA TYR A 312 -7.68 4.71 1.12
C TYR A 312 -8.85 5.67 1.29
N ARG A 313 -10.03 5.09 1.46
CA ARG A 313 -11.28 5.77 1.79
C ARG A 313 -11.88 5.18 3.04
N ASN A 314 -12.44 6.05 3.88
CA ASN A 314 -13.01 5.63 5.16
C ASN A 314 -12.02 4.79 5.98
N TRP A 315 -10.74 5.18 5.98
CA TRP A 315 -9.67 4.48 6.69
C TRP A 315 -10.08 4.20 8.13
N GLY A 316 -9.94 2.96 8.57
CA GLY A 316 -10.29 2.54 9.92
C GLY A 316 -11.80 2.36 10.17
N ARG A 317 -12.66 2.47 9.16
CA ARG A 317 -14.11 2.28 9.29
C ARG A 317 -14.58 0.97 8.63
N PRO A 318 -15.79 0.46 8.94
CA PRO A 318 -16.27 -0.81 8.37
C PRO A 318 -16.42 -0.83 6.85
N ASN A 319 -16.64 0.33 6.22
CA ASN A 319 -16.75 0.51 4.77
C ASN A 319 -15.45 1.05 4.16
N GLU A 320 -14.31 0.74 4.78
CA GLU A 320 -13.02 1.08 4.22
C GLU A 320 -12.82 0.42 2.85
N SER A 321 -12.26 1.17 1.91
CA SER A 321 -11.82 0.66 0.62
C SER A 321 -10.49 1.31 0.24
N TYR A 322 -9.76 0.70 -0.69
CA TYR A 322 -8.59 1.34 -1.27
C TYR A 322 -8.43 1.01 -2.74
N GLU A 323 -7.76 1.91 -3.45
CA GLU A 323 -7.24 1.69 -4.80
C GLU A 323 -5.71 1.81 -4.78
N VAL A 324 -5.05 1.05 -5.65
CA VAL A 324 -3.60 1.15 -5.87
C VAL A 324 -3.38 1.76 -7.24
N LEU A 325 -2.65 2.87 -7.27
CA LEU A 325 -2.28 3.59 -8.48
C LEU A 325 -0.78 3.48 -8.65
N GLU A 326 -0.32 3.14 -9.85
CA GLU A 326 1.11 2.97 -10.13
C GLU A 326 1.50 3.66 -11.43
N ILE A 327 2.65 4.34 -11.40
CA ILE A 327 3.29 4.91 -12.57
C ILE A 327 4.79 4.54 -12.57
N ASP A 328 5.35 4.36 -13.75
CA ASP A 328 6.80 4.23 -13.93
C ASP A 328 7.37 5.61 -14.27
N LEU A 329 8.42 6.02 -13.55
CA LEU A 329 9.17 7.23 -13.83
C LEU A 329 10.20 6.95 -14.92
N THR A 330 10.44 7.93 -15.77
CA THR A 330 11.51 7.88 -16.77
C THR A 330 12.67 8.77 -16.31
N PRO A 331 13.94 8.42 -16.57
CA PRO A 331 15.10 9.16 -16.07
C PRO A 331 15.15 10.66 -16.42
N ASP A 332 14.47 11.10 -17.48
CA ASP A 332 14.48 12.50 -17.96
C ASP A 332 13.31 13.35 -17.42
N THR A 333 12.68 12.99 -16.31
CA THR A 333 11.53 13.73 -15.76
C THR A 333 11.84 14.42 -14.44
N ASP A 334 12.42 15.62 -14.51
CA ASP A 334 12.35 16.62 -13.43
C ASP A 334 11.00 17.34 -13.50
N ASP A 335 9.90 16.61 -13.29
CA ASP A 335 8.55 17.19 -13.37
C ASP A 335 7.54 16.48 -12.48
N THR A 336 6.50 17.22 -12.11
CA THR A 336 5.37 16.72 -11.33
C THR A 336 4.51 15.79 -12.20
N ARG A 337 4.47 14.49 -11.86
CA ARG A 337 3.68 13.47 -12.58
C ARG A 337 2.34 13.23 -11.93
N LEU A 338 1.27 13.27 -12.71
CA LEU A 338 -0.05 12.86 -12.27
C LEU A 338 -0.09 11.34 -12.07
N ILE A 339 -0.35 10.89 -10.84
CA ILE A 339 -0.56 9.47 -10.51
C ILE A 339 -2.02 9.09 -10.76
N GLY A 340 -2.94 9.98 -10.39
CA GLY A 340 -4.35 9.78 -10.66
C GLY A 340 -5.24 10.88 -10.11
N LYS A 341 -6.49 10.86 -10.56
CA LYS A 341 -7.55 11.75 -10.10
C LYS A 341 -8.64 10.95 -9.40
N PHE A 342 -9.25 11.54 -8.39
CA PHE A 342 -10.43 10.96 -7.77
C PHE A 342 -11.43 12.03 -7.36
N ARG A 343 -12.70 11.64 -7.23
CA ARG A 343 -13.79 12.54 -6.86
C ARG A 343 -14.45 12.05 -5.58
N VAL A 344 -14.76 12.98 -4.68
CA VAL A 344 -15.57 12.72 -3.49
C VAL A 344 -16.97 13.29 -3.73
N GLY A 345 -18.00 12.46 -3.63
CA GLY A 345 -19.39 12.82 -3.96
C GLY A 345 -19.92 12.14 -5.24
N ARG A 346 -21.23 12.23 -5.51
CA ARG A 346 -21.83 11.62 -6.71
C ARG A 346 -21.38 12.34 -7.98
N LEU A 347 -21.21 11.57 -9.05
CA LEU A 347 -21.34 12.06 -10.42
C LEU A 347 -22.83 12.35 -10.64
N GLU A 348 -23.17 13.59 -10.98
CA GLU A 348 -24.51 13.91 -11.51
C GLU A 348 -24.69 13.32 -12.91
#